data_AF-A0A0Q6S7Z6-F1
#
_entry.id   AF-A0A0Q6S7Z6-F1
#
_cell.length_a   1.000
_cell.length_b   1.000
_cell.length_c   1.000
_cell.angle_alpha   90.00
_cell.angle_beta   90.00
_cell.angle_gamma   90.00
#
_symmetry.space_group_name_H-M   'P 1'
#
loop_
_entity.id
_entity.type
_entity.pdbx_description
1 polymer ?
#
loop_
_entity_poly.entity_id
_entity_poly.type
_entity_poly.pdbx_seq_one_letter_code
_entity_poly.pdbx_strand_id
1 'polypeptide(L)'
;MTLDPQLFALNPAAQLKVETTPAGVPVLIVDDFYADPFAVRAAALGGQFDASIAYYPGMHSRIDAASTRDLFATLVRMLALLGDVRAQPEYFWTDFSIVTTPASQMLAKQKHPHIDPTPLAGLVYLNHDFEVGTCFFRHQPTGLAVIRTPEESRQYGEWMEAYGEQCQPASYAVGDDGVWERLYRVQGRFNRFVMYAGNAFHSIDMRDVAANPTLAQARLTQRLFLGQLDNPAST
;
A
#
# COMPACT_ATOMS: atom_id res chain seq x y z
N MET A 1 -18.82 2.17 -4.12
CA MET A 1 -19.91 1.45 -3.43
C MET A 1 -20.13 2.07 -2.07
N THR A 2 -21.39 2.23 -1.66
CA THR A 2 -21.75 2.71 -0.33
C THR A 2 -21.86 1.51 0.61
N LEU A 3 -21.21 1.57 1.76
CA LEU A 3 -21.16 0.52 2.77
C LEU A 3 -21.59 1.09 4.12
N ASP A 4 -22.08 0.22 5.00
CA ASP A 4 -22.35 0.61 6.39
C ASP A 4 -21.01 1.03 7.06
N PRO A 5 -20.90 2.23 7.65
CA PRO A 5 -19.69 2.64 8.38
C PRO A 5 -19.25 1.67 9.49
N GLN A 6 -20.19 0.95 10.12
CA GLN A 6 -19.88 -0.05 11.15
C GLN A 6 -19.10 -1.25 10.60
N LEU A 7 -19.14 -1.48 9.28
CA LEU A 7 -18.34 -2.51 8.62
C LEU A 7 -16.85 -2.35 8.91
N PHE A 8 -16.37 -1.12 9.04
CA PHE A 8 -14.96 -0.80 9.28
C PHE A 8 -14.64 -0.51 10.75
N ALA A 9 -15.48 -0.96 11.68
CA ALA A 9 -15.20 -0.86 13.10
C ALA A 9 -13.87 -1.55 13.45
N LEU A 10 -13.01 -0.85 14.19
CA LEU A 10 -11.75 -1.41 14.66
C LEU A 10 -11.99 -2.38 15.81
N ASN A 11 -11.18 -3.44 15.85
CA ASN A 11 -11.20 -4.39 16.94
C ASN A 11 -10.61 -3.74 18.22
N PRO A 12 -11.34 -3.72 19.35
CA PRO A 12 -10.81 -3.19 20.60
C PRO A 12 -9.62 -3.99 21.16
N ALA A 13 -9.42 -5.23 20.70
CA ALA A 13 -8.29 -6.08 21.05
C ALA A 13 -7.15 -6.04 20.00
N ALA A 14 -7.20 -5.13 19.03
CA ALA A 14 -6.16 -4.99 18.02
C ALA A 14 -4.78 -4.78 18.64
N GLN A 15 -3.76 -5.42 18.07
CA GLN A 15 -2.40 -5.38 18.59
C GLN A 15 -1.53 -4.45 17.76
N LEU A 16 -1.15 -3.32 18.34
CA LEU A 16 -0.34 -2.31 17.68
C LEU A 16 1.15 -2.51 17.99
N LYS A 17 1.98 -2.40 16.95
CA LYS A 17 3.44 -2.25 17.08
C LYS A 17 3.99 -1.33 15.99
N VAL A 18 5.13 -0.72 16.29
CA VAL A 18 5.90 0.05 15.31
C VAL A 18 7.26 -0.63 15.16
N GLU A 19 7.58 -1.03 13.95
CA GLU A 19 8.91 -1.53 13.60
C GLU A 19 9.64 -0.47 12.76
N THR A 20 10.96 -0.55 12.68
CA THR A 20 11.77 0.39 11.89
C THR A 20 12.63 -0.38 10.91
N THR A 21 12.55 -0.04 9.63
CA THR A 21 13.40 -0.67 8.61
C THR A 21 14.87 -0.32 8.82
N PRO A 22 15.84 -1.08 8.27
CA PRO A 22 17.25 -0.71 8.31
C PRO A 22 17.58 0.68 7.73
N ALA A 23 16.70 1.27 6.91
CA ALA A 23 16.83 2.64 6.42
C ALA A 23 16.19 3.71 7.32
N GLY A 24 15.71 3.34 8.51
CA GLY A 24 15.09 4.25 9.46
C GLY A 24 13.65 4.63 9.14
N VAL A 25 12.94 3.85 8.30
CA VAL A 25 11.52 4.09 8.00
C VAL A 25 10.65 3.43 9.08
N PRO A 26 9.83 4.18 9.82
CA PRO A 26 8.84 3.58 10.71
C PRO A 26 7.74 2.88 9.91
N VAL A 27 7.37 1.67 10.34
CA VAL A 27 6.26 0.90 9.79
C VAL A 27 5.31 0.57 10.94
N LEU A 28 4.13 1.17 10.91
CA LEU A 28 3.05 0.84 11.82
C LEU A 28 2.41 -0.47 11.37
N ILE A 29 2.29 -1.42 12.30
CA ILE A 29 1.66 -2.71 12.07
C ILE A 29 0.59 -2.89 13.14
N VAL A 30 -0.65 -3.17 12.70
CA VAL A 30 -1.76 -3.47 13.59
C VAL A 30 -2.33 -4.84 13.22
N ASP A 31 -2.11 -5.82 14.08
CA ASP A 31 -2.72 -7.15 13.96
C ASP A 31 -4.16 -7.13 14.49
N ASP A 32 -5.01 -7.98 13.91
CA ASP A 32 -6.44 -8.07 14.22
C ASP A 32 -7.19 -6.73 14.07
N PHE A 33 -6.93 -5.99 12.99
CA PHE A 33 -7.34 -4.59 12.80
C PHE A 33 -8.86 -4.36 12.86
N TYR A 34 -9.64 -5.03 12.01
CA TYR A 34 -11.10 -4.93 11.99
C TYR A 34 -11.74 -5.87 13.00
N ALA A 35 -12.87 -5.44 13.57
CA ALA A 35 -13.67 -6.27 14.47
C ALA A 35 -14.32 -7.45 13.73
N ASP A 36 -14.76 -7.25 12.47
CA ASP A 36 -15.27 -8.30 11.60
C ASP A 36 -14.58 -8.26 10.21
N PRO A 37 -13.37 -8.83 10.10
CA PRO A 37 -12.64 -8.83 8.82
C PRO A 37 -13.29 -9.74 7.76
N PHE A 38 -14.14 -10.69 8.17
CA PHE A 38 -14.86 -11.55 7.24
C PHE A 38 -15.97 -10.77 6.53
N ALA A 39 -16.70 -9.92 7.25
CA ALA A 39 -17.68 -9.02 6.65
C ALA A 39 -17.02 -8.02 5.69
N VAL A 40 -15.89 -7.41 6.07
CA VAL A 40 -15.13 -6.50 5.18
C VAL A 40 -14.71 -7.23 3.90
N ARG A 41 -14.17 -8.44 4.04
CA ARG A 41 -13.79 -9.27 2.89
C ARG A 41 -15.00 -9.62 2.01
N ALA A 42 -16.13 -9.98 2.61
CA ALA A 42 -17.36 -10.32 1.87
C ALA A 42 -17.87 -9.11 1.06
N ALA A 43 -17.87 -7.91 1.68
CA ALA A 43 -18.22 -6.67 0.99
C ALA A 43 -17.27 -6.39 -0.18
N ALA A 44 -15.97 -6.59 0.01
CA ALA A 44 -14.98 -6.42 -1.04
C ALA A 44 -15.20 -7.38 -2.21
N LEU A 45 -15.48 -8.66 -1.95
CA LEU A 45 -15.76 -9.66 -2.99
C LEU A 45 -17.07 -9.42 -3.74
N GLY A 46 -18.02 -8.71 -3.13
CA GLY A 46 -19.27 -8.27 -3.77
C GLY A 46 -19.14 -6.97 -4.57
N GLY A 47 -17.97 -6.31 -4.54
CA GLY A 47 -17.72 -5.06 -5.23
C GLY A 47 -17.48 -5.23 -6.74
N GLN A 48 -17.72 -4.15 -7.49
CA GLN A 48 -17.29 -4.05 -8.89
C GLN A 48 -15.83 -3.56 -8.94
N PHE A 49 -14.99 -4.27 -9.69
CA PHE A 49 -13.58 -3.93 -9.87
C PHE A 49 -13.34 -3.46 -11.29
N ASP A 50 -12.89 -2.21 -11.41
CA ASP A 50 -12.53 -1.61 -12.69
C ASP A 50 -10.99 -1.53 -12.80
N ALA A 51 -10.49 -1.52 -14.04
CA ALA A 51 -9.06 -1.41 -14.31
C ALA A 51 -8.46 -0.15 -13.66
N SER A 52 -7.25 -0.29 -13.09
CA SER A 52 -6.49 0.87 -12.61
C SER A 52 -6.18 1.83 -13.75
N ILE A 53 -6.35 3.14 -13.51
CA ILE A 53 -6.01 4.22 -14.45
C ILE A 53 -4.50 4.55 -14.37
N ALA A 54 -3.82 4.15 -13.29
CA ALA A 54 -2.41 4.40 -13.04
C ALA A 54 -1.58 3.12 -13.14
N TYR A 55 -0.35 3.14 -12.62
CA TYR A 55 0.60 2.02 -12.68
C TYR A 55 0.27 0.83 -11.77
N TYR A 56 -0.82 0.86 -10.99
CA TYR A 56 -1.18 -0.29 -10.18
C TYR A 56 -1.50 -1.51 -11.08
N PRO A 57 -0.81 -2.66 -10.90
CA PRO A 57 -0.91 -3.83 -11.79
C PRO A 57 -2.14 -4.68 -11.46
N GLY A 58 -3.31 -4.05 -11.50
CA GLY A 58 -4.58 -4.72 -11.18
C GLY A 58 -5.78 -3.79 -11.21
N MET A 59 -6.73 -4.07 -10.34
CA MET A 59 -8.06 -3.44 -10.36
C MET A 59 -8.45 -2.88 -8.99
N HIS A 60 -9.36 -1.90 -9.00
CA HIS A 60 -9.86 -1.24 -7.81
C HIS A 60 -11.39 -1.27 -7.74
N SER A 61 -11.92 -1.40 -6.53
CA SER A 61 -13.32 -1.16 -6.21
C SER A 61 -13.42 0.03 -5.25
N ARG A 62 -14.00 1.13 -5.75
CA ARG A 62 -14.10 2.38 -5.00
C ARG A 62 -15.05 2.25 -3.81
N ILE A 63 -14.66 2.76 -2.65
CA ILE A 63 -15.51 2.86 -1.46
C ILE A 63 -15.97 4.32 -1.33
N ASP A 64 -17.25 4.52 -1.02
CA ASP A 64 -17.77 5.87 -0.79
C ASP A 64 -17.18 6.46 0.50
N ALA A 65 -16.75 7.72 0.46
CA ALA A 65 -16.08 8.39 1.58
C ALA A 65 -16.96 8.44 2.85
N ALA A 66 -18.29 8.52 2.71
CA ALA A 66 -19.19 8.51 3.86
C ALA A 66 -19.12 7.16 4.62
N SER A 67 -18.78 6.08 3.93
CA SER A 67 -18.65 4.74 4.52
C SER A 67 -17.43 4.59 5.41
N THR A 68 -16.45 5.51 5.35
CA THR A 68 -15.13 5.35 5.99
C THR A 68 -14.78 6.49 6.96
N ARG A 69 -15.72 7.41 7.20
CA ARG A 69 -15.55 8.56 8.08
C ARG A 69 -15.06 8.18 9.48
N ASP A 70 -15.72 7.21 10.12
CA ASP A 70 -15.40 6.81 11.50
C ASP A 70 -14.06 6.08 11.61
N LEU A 71 -13.73 5.28 10.59
CA LEU A 71 -12.42 4.65 10.43
C LEU A 71 -11.33 5.72 10.39
N PHE A 72 -11.46 6.71 9.51
CA PHE A 72 -10.46 7.76 9.35
C PHE A 72 -10.38 8.72 10.54
N ALA A 73 -11.50 9.02 11.20
CA ALA A 73 -11.50 9.74 12.47
C ALA A 73 -10.70 9.01 13.55
N THR A 74 -10.78 7.67 13.58
CA THR A 74 -10.01 6.86 14.52
C THR A 74 -8.53 6.79 14.14
N LEU A 75 -8.20 6.63 12.85
CA LEU A 75 -6.82 6.64 12.38
C LEU A 75 -6.12 7.98 12.66
N VAL A 76 -6.79 9.11 12.43
CA VAL A 76 -6.24 10.44 12.77
C VAL A 76 -5.90 10.54 14.25
N ARG A 77 -6.80 10.09 15.15
CA ARG A 77 -6.51 10.09 16.60
C ARG A 77 -5.33 9.19 16.94
N MET A 78 -5.24 8.00 16.34
CA MET A 78 -4.13 7.08 16.55
C MET A 78 -2.79 7.69 16.07
N LEU A 79 -2.76 8.29 14.88
CA LEU A 79 -1.57 8.92 14.34
C LEU A 79 -1.10 10.11 15.17
N ALA A 80 -2.03 10.91 15.71
CA ALA A 80 -1.72 12.00 16.62
C ALA A 80 -1.11 11.54 17.96
N LEU A 81 -1.36 10.29 18.38
CA LEU A 81 -0.71 9.70 19.56
C LEU A 81 0.69 9.16 19.26
N LEU A 82 0.95 8.75 18.01
CA LEU A 82 2.23 8.17 17.59
C LEU A 82 3.24 9.24 17.12
N GLY A 83 2.78 10.46 16.84
CA GLY A 83 3.61 11.59 16.43
C GLY A 83 2.80 12.85 16.16
N ASP A 84 3.43 13.91 15.64
CA ASP A 84 2.76 15.19 15.35
C ASP A 84 2.10 15.20 13.96
N VAL A 85 1.38 14.12 13.61
CA VAL A 85 0.62 14.06 12.35
C VAL A 85 -0.70 14.80 12.55
N ARG A 86 -0.80 15.98 11.95
CA ARG A 86 -2.04 16.79 11.93
C ARG A 86 -2.76 16.60 10.61
N ALA A 87 -3.65 15.61 10.56
CA ALA A 87 -4.49 15.32 9.39
C ALA A 87 -5.98 15.42 9.78
N GLN A 88 -6.83 15.71 8.80
CA GLN A 88 -8.28 15.58 8.93
C GLN A 88 -8.74 14.26 8.29
N PRO A 89 -9.82 13.62 8.78
CA PRO A 89 -10.34 12.38 8.20
C PRO A 89 -10.61 12.46 6.70
N GLU A 90 -11.02 13.63 6.22
CA GLU A 90 -11.36 13.92 4.82
C GLU A 90 -10.15 13.89 3.89
N TYR A 91 -8.94 13.95 4.43
CA TYR A 91 -7.72 13.78 3.65
C TYR A 91 -7.43 12.30 3.37
N PHE A 92 -8.06 11.38 4.09
CA PHE A 92 -7.90 9.97 3.82
C PHE A 92 -8.87 9.50 2.74
N TRP A 93 -8.41 8.52 1.96
CA TRP A 93 -9.25 7.79 1.03
C TRP A 93 -8.87 6.31 1.02
N THR A 94 -9.80 5.47 0.58
CA THR A 94 -9.64 4.03 0.56
C THR A 94 -10.37 3.39 -0.62
N ASP A 95 -9.86 2.24 -1.05
CA ASP A 95 -10.53 1.35 -1.98
C ASP A 95 -10.16 -0.10 -1.66
N PHE A 96 -10.95 -1.03 -2.20
CA PHE A 96 -10.49 -2.41 -2.33
C PHE A 96 -9.67 -2.55 -3.60
N SER A 97 -8.62 -3.36 -3.52
CA SER A 97 -7.64 -3.53 -4.57
C SER A 97 -7.24 -4.98 -4.73
N ILE A 98 -7.12 -5.41 -5.98
CA ILE A 98 -6.67 -6.75 -6.34
C ILE A 98 -5.54 -6.67 -7.36
N VAL A 99 -4.51 -7.49 -7.21
CA VAL A 99 -3.46 -7.63 -8.22
C VAL A 99 -3.89 -8.72 -9.20
N THR A 100 -3.89 -8.38 -10.49
CA THR A 100 -4.37 -9.30 -11.56
C THR A 100 -3.47 -9.34 -12.78
N THR A 101 -2.41 -8.54 -12.84
CA THR A 101 -1.48 -8.51 -13.97
C THR A 101 -0.29 -9.45 -13.70
N PRO A 102 -0.12 -10.55 -14.46
CA PRO A 102 1.03 -11.44 -14.34
C PRO A 102 2.34 -10.72 -14.66
N ALA A 103 3.44 -11.18 -14.10
CA ALA A 103 4.77 -10.61 -14.28
C ALA A 103 5.16 -10.44 -15.76
N SER A 104 4.76 -11.39 -16.61
CA SER A 104 5.03 -11.36 -18.05
C SER A 104 4.25 -10.28 -18.82
N GLN A 105 3.22 -9.69 -18.22
CA GLN A 105 2.36 -8.66 -18.82
C GLN A 105 2.57 -7.27 -18.18
N MET A 106 3.40 -7.18 -17.14
CA MET A 106 3.73 -5.93 -16.49
C MET A 106 4.60 -5.04 -17.36
N LEU A 107 4.31 -3.74 -17.36
CA LEU A 107 5.23 -2.73 -17.86
C LEU A 107 6.50 -2.71 -17.01
N ALA A 108 7.63 -2.33 -17.59
CA ALA A 108 8.92 -2.27 -16.88
C ALA A 108 8.81 -1.48 -15.56
N LYS A 109 8.21 -0.29 -15.60
CA LYS A 109 8.00 0.57 -14.42
C LYS A 109 7.19 -0.10 -13.30
N GLN A 110 6.28 -1.02 -13.61
CA GLN A 110 5.47 -1.73 -12.60
C GLN A 110 6.30 -2.77 -11.82
N LYS A 111 7.43 -3.22 -12.39
CA LYS A 111 8.29 -4.25 -11.79
C LYS A 111 9.23 -3.67 -10.73
N HIS A 112 9.63 -2.41 -10.88
CA HIS A 112 10.46 -1.72 -9.88
C HIS A 112 9.66 -1.45 -8.59
N PRO A 113 10.31 -1.48 -7.41
CA PRO A 113 9.82 -0.77 -6.24
C PRO A 113 9.44 0.67 -6.58
N HIS A 114 8.37 1.15 -5.97
CA HIS A 114 7.83 2.48 -6.21
C HIS A 114 7.71 3.28 -4.91
N ILE A 115 7.41 4.56 -5.08
CA ILE A 115 6.90 5.43 -4.04
C ILE A 115 5.48 5.83 -4.41
N ASP A 116 4.66 6.10 -3.40
CA ASP A 116 3.35 6.69 -3.57
C ASP A 116 3.42 8.20 -3.33
N PRO A 117 2.77 9.04 -4.17
CA PRO A 117 2.77 10.50 -4.05
C PRO A 117 1.82 10.98 -2.92
N THR A 118 2.03 10.47 -1.72
CA THR A 118 1.19 10.63 -0.53
C THR A 118 2.08 10.66 0.72
N PRO A 119 1.74 11.48 1.74
CA PRO A 119 2.37 11.40 3.05
C PRO A 119 2.42 9.99 3.64
N LEU A 120 1.31 9.25 3.61
CA LEU A 120 1.20 7.92 4.21
C LEU A 120 0.45 6.97 3.28
N ALA A 121 1.06 5.79 3.07
CA ALA A 121 0.46 4.67 2.38
C ALA A 121 0.20 3.55 3.38
N GLY A 122 -0.94 2.89 3.26
CA GLY A 122 -1.27 1.76 4.09
C GLY A 122 -2.21 0.79 3.40
N LEU A 123 -2.31 -0.41 3.97
CA LEU A 123 -3.20 -1.44 3.48
C LEU A 123 -3.57 -2.44 4.58
N VAL A 124 -4.76 -3.02 4.44
CA VAL A 124 -5.22 -4.18 5.20
C VAL A 124 -5.20 -5.40 4.29
N TYR A 125 -4.57 -6.50 4.72
CA TYR A 125 -4.61 -7.75 3.98
C TYR A 125 -5.92 -8.51 4.24
N LEU A 126 -6.64 -8.88 3.19
CA LEU A 126 -7.96 -9.53 3.26
C LEU A 126 -7.96 -10.95 2.66
N ASN A 127 -6.78 -11.57 2.54
CA ASN A 127 -6.64 -12.99 2.18
C ASN A 127 -6.28 -13.84 3.39
N HIS A 128 -6.83 -15.06 3.47
CA HIS A 128 -6.55 -16.01 4.56
C HIS A 128 -5.19 -16.68 4.43
N ASP A 129 -4.95 -17.39 3.32
CA ASP A 129 -3.76 -18.23 3.12
C ASP A 129 -2.94 -17.72 1.93
N PHE A 130 -2.40 -16.52 2.07
CA PHE A 130 -1.62 -15.89 1.00
C PHE A 130 -0.27 -15.47 1.56
N GLU A 131 0.80 -16.15 1.13
CA GLU A 131 2.19 -15.84 1.48
C GLU A 131 2.69 -14.60 0.74
N VAL A 132 2.02 -13.48 0.95
CA VAL A 132 2.38 -12.19 0.40
C VAL A 132 2.71 -11.21 1.51
N GLY A 133 3.07 -10.00 1.15
CA GLY A 133 3.41 -8.96 2.10
C GLY A 133 3.71 -7.64 1.41
N THR A 134 4.53 -6.85 2.09
CA THR A 134 5.09 -5.59 1.57
C THR A 134 6.59 -5.60 1.86
N CYS A 135 7.39 -5.45 0.82
CA CYS A 135 8.84 -5.35 0.89
C CYS A 135 9.28 -3.89 0.76
N PHE A 136 10.34 -3.52 1.47
CA PHE A 136 10.97 -2.20 1.44
C PHE A 136 12.40 -2.33 0.94
N PHE A 137 12.84 -1.38 0.12
CA PHE A 137 14.08 -1.51 -0.63
C PHE A 137 15.00 -0.29 -0.52
N ARG A 138 16.28 -0.53 -0.75
CA ARG A 138 17.26 0.48 -1.15
C ARG A 138 17.54 0.32 -2.64
N HIS A 139 17.51 1.43 -3.36
CA HIS A 139 18.02 1.54 -4.72
C HIS A 139 19.54 1.65 -4.66
N GLN A 140 20.26 0.58 -5.02
CA GLN A 140 21.72 0.52 -4.93
C GLN A 140 22.42 1.62 -5.77
N PRO A 141 22.01 1.92 -7.01
CA PRO A 141 22.69 2.94 -7.83
C PRO A 141 22.68 4.35 -7.22
N THR A 142 21.62 4.72 -6.50
CA THR A 142 21.50 6.05 -5.88
C THR A 142 21.75 6.04 -4.37
N GLY A 143 21.78 4.86 -3.75
CA GLY A 143 21.83 4.68 -2.28
C GLY A 143 20.52 5.01 -1.56
N LEU A 144 19.46 5.37 -2.28
CA LEU A 144 18.21 5.86 -1.71
C LEU A 144 17.26 4.73 -1.30
N ALA A 145 16.75 4.77 -0.08
CA ALA A 145 15.61 3.95 0.35
C ALA A 145 14.32 4.76 0.55
N VAL A 146 14.46 6.08 0.62
CA VAL A 146 13.39 7.05 0.82
C VAL A 146 13.73 8.30 0.02
N ILE A 147 12.77 8.88 -0.68
CA ILE A 147 12.93 10.16 -1.38
C ILE A 147 12.44 11.29 -0.47
N ARG A 148 13.34 12.15 0.00
CA ARG A 148 13.03 13.25 0.94
C ARG A 148 13.08 14.62 0.26
N THR A 149 13.84 14.76 -0.81
CA THR A 149 14.08 16.04 -1.48
C THR A 149 13.76 15.98 -2.97
N PRO A 150 13.47 17.14 -3.61
CA PRO A 150 13.31 17.21 -5.06
C PRO A 150 14.57 16.77 -5.83
N GLU A 151 15.76 16.97 -5.26
CA GLU A 151 17.02 16.54 -5.88
C GLU A 151 17.14 15.01 -5.91
N GLU A 152 16.86 14.33 -4.80
CA GLU A 152 16.81 12.86 -4.76
C GLU A 152 15.77 12.30 -5.74
N SER A 153 14.63 12.98 -5.88
CA SER A 153 13.61 12.61 -6.86
C SER A 153 14.10 12.78 -8.30
N ARG A 154 14.83 13.86 -8.61
CA ARG A 154 15.45 14.06 -9.92
C ARG A 154 16.51 13.00 -10.20
N GLN A 155 17.42 12.78 -9.27
CA GLN A 155 18.48 11.77 -9.38
C GLN A 155 17.90 10.38 -9.67
N TYR A 156 16.86 9.97 -8.94
CA TYR A 156 16.19 8.69 -9.21
C TYR A 156 15.48 8.69 -10.56
N GLY A 157 14.81 9.77 -10.93
CA GLY A 157 14.12 9.91 -12.21
C GLY A 157 15.07 9.80 -13.42
N GLU A 158 16.21 10.49 -13.37
CA GLU A 158 17.25 10.44 -14.41
C GLU A 158 17.83 9.03 -14.55
N TRP A 159 18.05 8.32 -13.43
CA TRP A 159 18.50 6.94 -13.49
C TRP A 159 17.43 6.02 -14.12
N MET A 160 16.16 6.19 -13.75
CA MET A 160 15.06 5.41 -14.30
C MET A 160 14.87 5.65 -15.81
N GLU A 161 15.08 6.87 -16.28
CA GLU A 161 15.03 7.21 -17.71
C GLU A 161 16.19 6.57 -18.48
N ALA A 162 17.41 6.62 -17.94
CA ALA A 162 18.60 6.10 -18.62
C ALA A 162 18.71 4.57 -18.58
N TYR A 163 18.31 3.94 -17.46
CA TYR A 163 18.62 2.53 -17.19
C TYR A 163 17.41 1.68 -16.78
N GLY A 164 16.29 2.29 -16.38
CA GLY A 164 15.17 1.58 -15.74
C GLY A 164 14.63 0.41 -16.57
N GLU A 165 14.46 0.58 -17.88
CA GLU A 165 13.95 -0.50 -18.74
C GLU A 165 14.91 -1.70 -18.83
N GLN A 166 16.21 -1.46 -18.87
CA GLN A 166 17.26 -2.49 -18.98
C GLN A 166 17.53 -3.18 -17.63
N CYS A 167 17.27 -2.47 -16.54
CA CYS A 167 17.53 -2.90 -15.17
C CYS A 167 16.25 -3.27 -14.41
N GLN A 168 15.16 -3.58 -15.11
CA GLN A 168 13.90 -3.98 -14.49
C GLN A 168 14.03 -5.35 -13.81
N PRO A 169 13.41 -5.56 -12.64
CA PRO A 169 13.31 -6.89 -12.05
C PRO A 169 12.61 -7.86 -13.01
N ALA A 170 12.94 -9.16 -12.92
CA ALA A 170 12.34 -10.18 -13.80
C ALA A 170 10.82 -10.34 -13.58
N SER A 171 10.36 -9.99 -12.38
CA SER A 171 8.97 -10.05 -11.94
C SER A 171 8.63 -8.80 -11.11
N TYR A 172 7.61 -8.84 -10.26
CA TYR A 172 7.57 -7.90 -9.13
C TYR A 172 8.85 -8.00 -8.30
N ALA A 173 9.33 -6.86 -7.78
CA ALA A 173 10.46 -6.84 -6.86
C ALA A 173 10.08 -7.46 -5.51
N VAL A 174 10.72 -8.56 -5.15
CA VAL A 174 10.47 -9.30 -3.90
C VAL A 174 11.73 -9.55 -3.07
N GLY A 175 12.90 -9.22 -3.60
CA GLY A 175 14.20 -9.51 -3.02
C GLY A 175 15.32 -8.78 -3.77
N ASP A 176 16.55 -9.14 -3.45
CA ASP A 176 17.73 -8.48 -4.00
C ASP A 176 17.98 -8.90 -5.46
N ASP A 177 18.36 -7.95 -6.32
CA ASP A 177 18.66 -8.21 -7.74
C ASP A 177 19.87 -7.43 -8.28
N GLY A 178 20.63 -6.78 -7.39
CA GLY A 178 21.80 -5.95 -7.72
C GLY A 178 21.47 -4.48 -7.99
N VAL A 179 20.24 -4.17 -8.41
CA VAL A 179 19.72 -2.79 -8.50
C VAL A 179 18.99 -2.43 -7.21
N TRP A 180 18.26 -3.39 -6.66
CA TRP A 180 17.50 -3.26 -5.42
C TRP A 180 18.06 -4.20 -4.36
N GLU A 181 18.14 -3.68 -3.14
CA GLU A 181 18.40 -4.43 -1.91
C GLU A 181 17.15 -4.39 -1.05
N ARG A 182 16.59 -5.55 -0.73
CA ARG A 182 15.44 -5.65 0.17
C ARG A 182 15.92 -5.48 1.61
N LEU A 183 15.58 -4.33 2.18
CA LEU A 183 15.93 -3.98 3.54
C LEU A 183 15.00 -4.64 4.58
N TYR A 184 13.72 -4.76 4.24
CA TYR A 184 12.73 -5.17 5.21
C TYR A 184 11.50 -5.78 4.53
N ARG A 185 10.78 -6.64 5.25
CA ARG A 185 9.56 -7.28 4.78
C ARG A 185 8.56 -7.35 5.93
N VAL A 186 7.37 -6.81 5.69
CA VAL A 186 6.21 -7.14 6.52
C VAL A 186 5.48 -8.31 5.88
N GLN A 187 5.38 -9.43 6.61
CA GLN A 187 4.54 -10.55 6.22
C GLN A 187 3.08 -10.11 6.24
N GLY A 188 2.37 -10.32 5.14
CA GLY A 188 0.92 -10.18 5.05
C GLY A 188 0.24 -11.26 5.87
N ARG A 189 -0.72 -10.85 6.68
CA ARG A 189 -1.57 -11.74 7.49
C ARG A 189 -2.99 -11.25 7.39
N PHE A 190 -3.96 -12.16 7.32
CA PHE A 190 -5.36 -11.77 7.30
C PHE A 190 -5.67 -10.81 8.45
N ASN A 191 -6.38 -9.71 8.15
CA ASN A 191 -6.72 -8.65 9.09
C ASN A 191 -5.54 -7.89 9.71
N ARG A 192 -4.34 -7.97 9.11
CA ARG A 192 -3.22 -7.08 9.46
C ARG A 192 -3.31 -5.81 8.66
N PHE A 193 -3.25 -4.69 9.35
CA PHE A 193 -3.04 -3.36 8.79
C PHE A 193 -1.55 -2.99 8.84
N VAL A 194 -1.05 -2.38 7.77
CA VAL A 194 0.30 -1.80 7.70
C VAL A 194 0.21 -0.36 7.20
N MET A 195 1.01 0.54 7.77
CA MET A 195 1.12 1.93 7.31
C MET A 195 2.58 2.40 7.37
N TYR A 196 3.01 3.14 6.37
CA TYR A 196 4.38 3.65 6.22
C TYR A 196 4.38 4.95 5.41
N ALA A 197 5.51 5.66 5.42
CA ALA A 197 5.67 6.88 4.63
C ALA A 197 5.62 6.56 3.12
N GLY A 198 4.76 7.24 2.36
CA GLY A 198 4.55 6.94 0.94
C GLY A 198 5.81 7.13 0.08
N ASN A 199 6.75 7.95 0.54
CA ASN A 199 8.03 8.20 -0.11
C ASN A 199 9.13 7.15 0.15
N ALA A 200 8.83 6.07 0.87
CA ALA A 200 9.73 4.92 1.02
C ALA A 200 9.59 3.96 -0.17
N PHE A 201 10.71 3.50 -0.74
CA PHE A 201 10.68 2.54 -1.84
C PHE A 201 10.13 1.20 -1.35
N HIS A 202 9.04 0.77 -1.98
CA HIS A 202 8.36 -0.45 -1.59
C HIS A 202 7.78 -1.20 -2.80
N SER A 203 7.53 -2.49 -2.60
CA SER A 203 6.88 -3.36 -3.57
C SER A 203 5.99 -4.35 -2.86
N ILE A 204 5.01 -4.86 -3.60
CA ILE A 204 4.31 -6.07 -3.23
C ILE A 204 5.30 -7.24 -3.13
N ASP A 205 5.21 -8.00 -2.05
CA ASP A 205 5.94 -9.26 -1.91
C ASP A 205 5.15 -10.40 -2.57
N MET A 206 5.20 -10.49 -3.90
CA MET A 206 4.55 -11.54 -4.67
C MET A 206 5.23 -11.67 -6.02
N ARG A 207 5.82 -12.83 -6.35
CA ARG A 207 6.59 -12.98 -7.60
C ARG A 207 5.70 -12.98 -8.84
N ASP A 208 4.53 -13.58 -8.78
CA ASP A 208 3.64 -13.65 -9.93
C ASP A 208 2.21 -13.87 -9.49
N VAL A 209 1.25 -13.53 -10.35
CA VAL A 209 -0.19 -13.81 -10.17
C VAL A 209 -0.69 -14.68 -11.31
N ALA A 210 -1.70 -15.49 -11.04
CA ALA A 210 -2.40 -16.21 -12.10
C ALA A 210 -2.97 -15.21 -13.13
N ALA A 211 -2.94 -15.57 -14.41
CA ALA A 211 -3.68 -14.82 -15.42
C ALA A 211 -5.18 -14.98 -15.15
N ASN A 212 -5.90 -13.86 -14.98
CA ASN A 212 -7.34 -13.83 -14.68
C ASN A 212 -7.73 -14.59 -13.40
N PRO A 213 -7.19 -14.23 -12.23
CA PRO A 213 -7.58 -14.89 -10.98
C PRO A 213 -9.04 -14.56 -10.66
N THR A 214 -9.76 -15.49 -10.03
CA THR A 214 -11.03 -15.11 -9.39
C THR A 214 -10.77 -14.10 -8.28
N LEU A 215 -11.75 -13.26 -7.94
CA LEU A 215 -11.62 -12.28 -6.84
C LEU A 215 -11.19 -12.95 -5.52
N ALA A 216 -11.67 -14.18 -5.28
CA ALA A 216 -11.34 -14.94 -4.08
C ALA A 216 -9.88 -15.43 -4.04
N GLN A 217 -9.24 -15.60 -5.20
CA GLN A 217 -7.87 -16.08 -5.37
C GLN A 217 -6.86 -14.94 -5.54
N ALA A 218 -7.30 -13.75 -5.95
CA ALA A 218 -6.44 -12.59 -6.12
C ALA A 218 -5.95 -12.07 -4.75
N ARG A 219 -4.78 -11.43 -4.73
CA ARG A 219 -4.32 -10.68 -3.55
C ARG A 219 -5.25 -9.49 -3.33
N LEU A 220 -6.17 -9.63 -2.38
CA LEU A 220 -7.17 -8.65 -2.02
C LEU A 220 -6.69 -7.85 -0.81
N THR A 221 -6.64 -6.53 -0.99
CA THR A 221 -6.31 -5.58 0.07
C THR A 221 -7.31 -4.44 0.09
N GLN A 222 -7.54 -3.86 1.25
CA GLN A 222 -8.07 -2.51 1.33
C GLN A 222 -6.89 -1.55 1.45
N ARG A 223 -6.76 -0.59 0.54
CA ARG A 223 -5.69 0.43 0.63
C ARG A 223 -6.19 1.65 1.37
N LEU A 224 -5.32 2.32 2.12
CA LEU A 224 -5.63 3.52 2.89
C LEU A 224 -4.51 4.52 2.65
N PHE A 225 -4.84 5.71 2.17
CA PHE A 225 -3.86 6.75 1.86
C PHE A 225 -4.23 8.06 2.51
N LEU A 226 -3.23 8.79 3.00
CA LEU A 226 -3.38 10.16 3.44
C LEU A 226 -3.03 11.11 2.29
N GLY A 227 -3.98 11.88 1.76
CA GLY A 227 -3.71 12.90 0.74
C GLY A 227 -2.72 13.98 1.20
N GLN A 228 -2.18 14.76 0.26
CA GLN A 228 -1.34 15.92 0.60
C GLN A 228 -2.13 16.91 1.48
N LEU A 229 -1.44 17.50 2.46
CA LEU A 229 -2.05 18.31 3.52
C LEU A 229 -2.30 19.78 3.13
N ASP A 230 -2.16 20.13 1.85
CA ASP A 230 -2.44 21.46 1.29
C ASP A 230 -3.55 21.31 0.23
N ASN A 231 -4.74 21.92 0.27
CA ASN A 231 -5.33 23.01 1.05
C ASN A 231 -6.87 22.73 1.16
N PRO A 232 -7.59 23.16 2.22
CA PRO A 232 -9.04 23.00 2.29
C PRO A 232 -9.72 23.87 1.23
N ALA A 233 -10.78 23.33 0.62
CA ALA A 233 -11.62 23.98 -0.40
C ALA A 233 -10.94 24.24 -1.75
N SER A 234 -11.12 23.31 -2.68
CA SER A 234 -11.50 23.70 -4.04
C SER A 234 -12.98 23.33 -4.17
N THR A 235 -13.81 24.36 -4.12
CA THR A 235 -15.20 24.36 -4.58
C THR A 235 -15.33 23.82 -6.00
#